data_AF-A0A6G1YX75-F1
#
_entry.id   AF-A0A6G1YX75-F1
#
_cell.length_a   1.000
_cell.length_b   1.000
_cell.length_c   1.000
_cell.angle_alpha   90.00
_cell.angle_beta   90.00
_cell.angle_gamma   90.00
#
_symmetry.space_group_name_H-M   'P 1'
#
loop_
_entity.id
_entity.type
_entity.pdbx_description
1 polymer ?
#
loop_
_entity_poly.entity_id
_entity_poly.type
_entity_poly.pdbx_seq_one_letter_code
_entity_poly.pdbx_strand_id
1 'polypeptide(L)'
;MNNKTNLVIVSFVAAIFAATVMVTTPTTIKHASAIVGGAPTTTVKVHAGGGNSTNMLAAFVPQQVQISVGQSITWDNPSPVPEPHTVTFVLNDKTMTTPDVPFTVRSSTQFIPVPPGANSQPNMIPGKNGTNTIIVSNVRGYYPTLIDSSGHAKVLGPNGNFTITGNEQYV
;
A
#
# COMPACT_ATOMS: atom_id res chain seq x y z
N MET A 1 41.37 45.94 -2.18
CA MET A 1 40.04 45.73 -2.78
C MET A 1 39.38 44.60 -2.02
N ASN A 2 38.40 44.93 -1.19
CA ASN A 2 37.77 44.02 -0.22
C ASN A 2 36.54 43.37 -0.84
N ASN A 3 36.52 42.04 -0.98
CA ASN A 3 35.27 41.30 -1.15
C ASN A 3 34.88 40.70 0.18
N LYS A 4 33.78 41.23 0.75
CA LYS A 4 33.17 40.79 2.00
C LYS A 4 32.36 39.53 1.73
N THR A 5 32.73 38.41 2.35
CA THR A 5 31.86 37.23 2.44
C THR A 5 31.02 37.37 3.71
N ASN A 6 29.71 37.54 3.56
CA ASN A 6 28.79 37.59 4.69
C ASN A 6 28.59 36.16 5.23
N LEU A 7 29.24 35.87 6.36
CA LEU A 7 28.98 34.70 7.19
C LEU A 7 27.73 34.99 8.03
N VAL A 8 26.61 34.32 7.73
CA VAL A 8 25.44 34.35 8.60
C VAL A 8 25.67 33.32 9.71
N ILE A 9 25.90 33.83 10.91
CA ILE A 9 25.89 33.08 12.16
C ILE A 9 24.45 33.05 12.67
N VAL A 10 23.87 31.86 12.80
CA VAL A 10 22.69 31.66 13.66
C VAL A 10 23.10 30.70 14.77
N SER A 11 23.29 31.25 15.96
CA SER A 11 23.63 30.48 17.16
C SER A 11 22.36 29.98 17.88
N PHE A 12 22.54 28.77 18.41
CA PHE A 12 21.64 27.85 19.09
C PHE A 12 20.76 28.40 20.23
N VAL A 13 19.58 27.80 20.39
CA VAL A 13 18.98 27.55 21.70
C VAL A 13 19.05 26.04 21.97
N ALA A 14 19.94 25.66 22.89
CA ALA A 14 19.99 24.31 23.44
C ALA A 14 18.82 24.13 24.41
N ALA A 15 17.80 23.37 24.02
CA ALA A 15 16.79 22.88 24.96
C ALA A 15 17.37 21.66 25.70
N ILE A 16 17.56 21.83 27.00
CA ILE A 16 17.88 20.76 27.96
C ILE A 16 16.71 19.77 27.94
N PHE A 17 16.89 18.60 27.34
CA PHE A 17 15.96 17.49 27.53
C PHE A 17 16.35 16.75 28.81
N ALA A 18 15.55 16.93 29.86
CA ALA A 18 15.54 16.01 30.98
C ALA A 18 15.10 14.64 30.48
N ALA A 19 15.97 13.64 30.58
CA ALA A 19 15.64 12.26 30.25
C ALA A 19 14.75 11.68 31.34
N THR A 20 13.43 11.72 31.14
CA THR A 20 12.48 10.92 31.91
C THR A 20 12.50 9.51 31.35
N VAL A 21 13.07 8.56 32.10
CA VAL A 21 12.94 7.13 31.80
C VAL A 21 11.49 6.73 32.03
N MET A 22 10.68 6.69 30.96
CA MET A 22 9.40 5.99 31.01
C MET A 22 9.67 4.49 30.89
N VAL A 23 9.44 3.77 31.98
CA VAL A 23 9.31 2.31 31.94
C VAL A 23 8.01 2.01 31.21
N THR A 24 8.10 1.68 29.92
CA THR A 24 6.94 1.17 29.17
C THR A 24 6.74 -0.28 29.53
N THR A 25 5.77 -0.57 30.40
CA THR A 25 5.21 -1.91 30.47
C THR A 25 4.64 -2.24 29.09
N PRO A 26 4.93 -3.42 28.49
CA PRO A 26 4.27 -3.81 27.26
C PRO A 26 2.79 -3.99 27.53
N THR A 27 1.99 -2.98 27.17
CA THR A 27 0.54 -3.14 27.07
C THR A 27 0.28 -4.06 25.90
N THR A 28 0.05 -5.34 26.19
CA THR A 28 -0.60 -6.25 25.26
C THR A 28 -2.01 -5.69 25.02
N ILE A 29 -2.23 -5.03 23.88
CA ILE A 29 -3.60 -4.71 23.45
C ILE A 29 -4.23 -6.05 23.07
N LYS A 30 -4.92 -6.67 24.03
CA LYS A 30 -5.87 -7.73 23.73
C LYS A 30 -7.06 -7.03 23.06
N HIS A 31 -7.15 -7.11 21.74
CA HIS A 31 -8.38 -6.78 21.04
C HIS A 31 -9.47 -7.74 21.54
N ALA A 32 -10.29 -7.27 22.47
CA ALA A 32 -11.55 -7.92 22.78
C ALA A 32 -12.47 -7.71 21.57
N SER A 33 -12.81 -8.78 20.85
CA SER A 33 -13.92 -8.75 19.91
C SER A 33 -15.21 -8.56 20.71
N ALA A 34 -15.61 -7.31 20.90
CA ALA A 34 -16.96 -6.99 21.31
C ALA A 34 -17.87 -7.28 20.11
N ILE A 35 -18.71 -8.32 20.20
CA ILE A 35 -19.86 -8.47 19.30
C ILE A 35 -20.84 -7.37 19.71
N VAL A 36 -20.74 -6.21 19.05
CA VAL A 36 -21.72 -5.13 19.22
C VAL A 36 -22.88 -5.41 18.27
N GLY A 37 -24.02 -5.74 18.84
CA GLY A 37 -25.29 -5.76 18.12
C GLY A 37 -25.68 -4.34 17.68
N GLY A 38 -26.05 -4.21 16.40
CA GLY A 38 -26.87 -3.12 15.88
C GLY A 38 -26.22 -1.72 15.88
N ALA A 39 -25.10 -1.53 15.18
CA ALA A 39 -24.68 -0.19 14.73
C ALA A 39 -25.33 0.13 13.36
N PRO A 40 -25.69 1.38 13.05
CA PRO A 40 -26.27 1.73 11.77
C PRO A 40 -25.32 1.34 10.64
N THR A 41 -25.83 0.56 9.68
CA THR A 41 -25.15 0.07 8.48
C THR A 41 -24.94 1.20 7.47
N THR A 42 -24.38 2.32 7.90
CA THR A 42 -24.01 3.41 6.98
C THR A 42 -22.77 2.96 6.21
N THR A 43 -22.98 2.70 4.93
CA THR A 43 -21.89 2.47 3.98
C THR A 43 -21.30 3.81 3.57
N VAL A 44 -20.00 3.99 3.78
CA VAL A 44 -19.26 5.11 3.22
C VAL A 44 -18.83 4.78 1.79
N LYS A 45 -19.02 5.71 0.87
CA LYS A 45 -18.68 5.53 -0.54
C LYS A 45 -17.37 6.25 -0.87
N VAL A 46 -16.45 5.58 -1.55
CA VAL A 46 -15.19 6.14 -2.05
C VAL A 46 -15.08 5.86 -3.54
N HIS A 47 -14.92 6.90 -4.34
CA HIS A 47 -14.66 6.74 -5.76
C HIS A 47 -13.19 6.39 -5.98
N ALA A 48 -12.93 5.31 -6.71
CA ALA A 48 -11.64 5.02 -7.32
C ALA A 48 -11.65 5.59 -8.74
N GLY A 49 -11.08 6.78 -8.90
CA GLY A 49 -11.13 7.56 -10.12
C GLY A 49 -12.25 8.61 -10.14
N GLY A 50 -12.62 9.07 -11.34
CA GLY A 50 -13.62 10.13 -11.50
C GLY A 50 -13.36 11.06 -12.68
N GLY A 51 -13.13 10.47 -13.85
CA GLY A 51 -12.83 11.17 -15.09
C GLY A 51 -13.95 11.10 -16.13
N ASN A 52 -13.62 11.49 -17.35
CA ASN A 52 -14.44 11.32 -18.56
C ASN A 52 -13.58 10.81 -19.72
N SER A 53 -14.18 10.68 -20.91
CA SER A 53 -13.50 10.14 -22.11
C SER A 53 -12.25 10.90 -22.55
N THR A 54 -12.06 12.14 -22.08
CA THR A 54 -10.95 13.02 -22.47
C THR A 54 -9.96 13.22 -21.31
N ASN A 55 -10.44 13.17 -20.06
CA ASN A 55 -9.67 13.47 -18.86
C ASN A 55 -9.90 12.38 -17.81
N MET A 56 -8.90 11.51 -17.64
CA MET A 56 -8.88 10.53 -16.55
C MET A 56 -8.52 11.21 -15.23
N LEU A 57 -9.16 10.78 -14.15
CA LEU A 57 -8.75 11.09 -12.78
C LEU A 57 -8.21 9.83 -12.11
N ALA A 58 -6.93 9.82 -11.76
CA ALA A 58 -6.30 8.74 -11.00
C ALA A 58 -6.18 9.13 -9.52
N ALA A 59 -7.29 9.16 -8.80
CA ALA A 59 -7.35 9.53 -7.39
C ALA A 59 -8.51 8.85 -6.65
N PHE A 60 -8.40 8.74 -5.33
CA PHE A 60 -9.54 8.40 -4.47
C PHE A 60 -10.30 9.67 -4.07
N VAL A 61 -11.63 9.63 -4.16
CA VAL A 61 -12.50 10.76 -3.76
C VAL A 61 -13.61 10.27 -2.82
N PRO A 62 -13.69 10.78 -1.57
CA PRO A 62 -12.74 11.69 -0.94
C PRO A 62 -11.38 11.02 -0.65
N GLN A 63 -10.32 11.83 -0.51
CA GLN A 63 -8.97 11.33 -0.22
C GLN A 63 -8.80 10.81 1.21
N GLN A 64 -9.67 11.24 2.13
CA GLN A 64 -9.67 10.81 3.51
C GLN A 64 -11.09 10.44 3.93
N VAL A 65 -11.22 9.28 4.55
CA VAL A 65 -12.44 8.80 5.17
C VAL A 65 -12.13 8.38 6.59
N GLN A 66 -13.03 8.72 7.52
CA GLN A 66 -13.06 8.17 8.86
C GLN A 66 -14.31 7.31 9.00
N ILE A 67 -14.13 6.06 9.45
CA ILE A 67 -15.23 5.13 9.74
C ILE A 67 -15.16 4.68 11.20
N SER A 68 -16.31 4.28 11.73
CA SER A 68 -16.46 3.63 13.03
C SER A 68 -16.54 2.12 12.88
N VAL A 69 -16.22 1.40 13.97
CA VAL A 69 -16.39 -0.05 14.04
C VAL A 69 -17.84 -0.44 13.68
N GLY A 70 -17.98 -1.42 12.79
CA GLY A 70 -19.28 -1.90 12.30
C GLY A 70 -19.78 -1.20 11.03
N GLN A 71 -19.12 -0.14 10.55
CA GLN A 71 -19.42 0.46 9.26
C GLN A 71 -18.72 -0.27 8.11
N SER A 72 -19.25 -0.08 6.90
CA SER A 72 -18.68 -0.61 5.66
C SER A 72 -18.21 0.53 4.76
N ILE A 73 -17.24 0.23 3.90
CA ILE A 73 -16.84 1.12 2.81
C ILE A 73 -17.12 0.39 1.49
N THR A 74 -17.68 1.11 0.52
CA THR A 74 -17.81 0.67 -0.87
C THR A 74 -16.92 1.53 -1.74
N TRP A 75 -16.06 0.89 -2.52
CA TRP A 75 -15.34 1.53 -3.60
C TRP A 75 -16.05 1.29 -4.92
N ASP A 76 -16.23 2.33 -5.71
CA ASP A 76 -16.77 2.24 -7.07
C ASP A 76 -15.91 3.02 -8.05
N ASN A 77 -15.98 2.63 -9.32
CA ASN A 77 -15.49 3.47 -10.40
C ASN A 77 -16.66 4.31 -10.94
N PRO A 78 -16.68 5.63 -10.70
CA PRO A 78 -17.79 6.47 -11.14
C PRO A 78 -17.67 6.92 -12.62
N SER A 79 -16.56 6.61 -13.30
CA SER A 79 -16.30 7.09 -14.67
C SER A 79 -17.28 6.45 -15.67
N PRO A 80 -17.87 7.21 -16.61
CA PRO A 80 -18.80 6.67 -17.63
C PRO A 80 -18.17 5.61 -18.54
N VAL A 81 -16.86 5.73 -18.76
CA VAL A 81 -16.02 4.71 -19.37
C VAL A 81 -15.20 4.07 -18.25
N PRO A 82 -15.31 2.75 -18.00
CA PRO A 82 -14.58 2.11 -16.92
C PRO A 82 -13.06 2.24 -17.10
N GLU A 83 -12.42 2.74 -16.05
CA GLU A 83 -10.97 2.88 -15.90
C GLU A 83 -10.46 1.77 -14.95
N PRO A 84 -9.33 1.12 -15.24
CA PRO A 84 -8.80 0.08 -14.36
C PRO A 84 -8.24 0.72 -13.08
N HIS A 85 -8.84 0.39 -11.94
CA HIS A 85 -8.37 0.81 -10.61
C HIS A 85 -8.28 -0.38 -9.67
N THR A 86 -7.35 -0.30 -8.72
CA THR A 86 -7.23 -1.22 -7.60
C THR A 86 -7.39 -0.46 -6.29
N VAL A 87 -7.80 -1.18 -5.25
CA VAL A 87 -7.83 -0.68 -3.87
C VAL A 87 -6.90 -1.58 -3.08
N THR A 88 -5.97 -0.97 -2.37
CA THR A 88 -4.95 -1.68 -1.60
C THR A 88 -4.84 -1.06 -0.23
N PHE A 89 -4.84 -1.88 0.81
CA PHE A 89 -4.56 -1.47 2.17
C PHE A 89 -3.09 -1.75 2.45
N VAL A 90 -2.32 -0.67 2.62
CA VAL A 90 -0.92 -0.78 3.02
C VAL A 90 -0.80 -0.45 4.50
N LEU A 91 -0.50 -1.48 5.29
CA LEU A 91 -0.40 -1.43 6.74
C LEU A 91 1.05 -1.28 7.21
N ASN A 92 2.00 -1.54 6.30
CA ASN A 92 3.42 -1.26 6.46
C ASN A 92 3.92 -0.51 5.22
N ASP A 93 4.32 0.75 5.36
CA ASP A 93 4.78 1.60 4.24
C ASP A 93 5.91 0.98 3.41
N LYS A 94 6.71 0.08 3.99
CA LYS A 94 7.78 -0.64 3.26
C LYS A 94 7.26 -1.67 2.25
N THR A 95 5.97 -1.99 2.30
CA THR A 95 5.30 -2.90 1.39
C THR A 95 4.52 -2.19 0.29
N MET A 96 4.59 -0.85 0.22
CA MET A 96 4.07 -0.13 -0.94
C MET A 96 4.65 -0.68 -2.24
N THR A 97 3.82 -0.67 -3.29
CA THR A 97 4.25 -1.10 -4.61
C THR A 97 3.50 -0.35 -5.70
N THR A 98 4.01 -0.43 -6.93
CA THR A 98 3.41 0.20 -8.12
C THR A 98 3.03 -0.86 -9.14
N PRO A 99 2.09 -0.55 -10.06
CA PRO A 99 1.69 -1.47 -11.12
C PRO A 99 2.86 -1.85 -12.04
N ASP A 100 3.76 -0.90 -12.32
CA ASP A 100 4.95 -1.13 -13.13
C ASP A 100 6.21 -1.00 -12.27
N VAL A 101 7.10 -1.98 -12.37
CA VAL A 101 8.37 -2.03 -11.64
C VAL A 101 9.47 -2.67 -12.49
N PRO A 102 10.73 -2.19 -12.38
CA PRO A 102 11.84 -2.76 -13.13
C PRO A 102 12.34 -4.06 -12.50
N PHE A 103 12.79 -4.98 -13.35
CA PHE A 103 13.48 -6.20 -12.95
C PHE A 103 14.81 -6.31 -13.70
N THR A 104 15.86 -6.73 -13.01
CA THR A 104 17.05 -7.24 -13.69
C THR A 104 16.88 -8.73 -13.96
N VAL A 105 17.46 -9.21 -15.05
CA VAL A 105 17.37 -10.60 -15.48
C VAL A 105 18.77 -11.19 -15.47
N ARG A 106 19.01 -12.18 -14.61
CA ARG A 106 20.27 -12.95 -14.66
C ARG A 106 20.27 -13.83 -15.91
N SER A 107 21.46 -14.19 -16.41
CA SER A 107 21.64 -15.13 -17.52
C SER A 107 20.92 -16.47 -17.31
N SER A 108 20.60 -16.81 -16.06
CA SER A 108 19.81 -17.97 -15.64
C SER A 108 18.28 -17.73 -15.62
N THR A 109 17.76 -16.75 -16.38
CA THR A 109 16.33 -16.37 -16.47
C THR A 109 15.65 -15.95 -15.16
N GLN A 110 16.42 -15.69 -14.10
CA GLN A 110 15.88 -15.22 -12.83
C GLN A 110 15.62 -13.71 -12.85
N PHE A 111 14.39 -13.32 -12.54
CA PHE A 111 13.96 -11.93 -12.38
C PHE A 111 14.16 -11.47 -10.95
N ILE A 112 14.85 -10.35 -10.77
CA ILE A 112 15.14 -9.78 -9.47
C ILE A 112 14.60 -8.35 -9.46
N PRO A 113 13.71 -7.99 -8.51
CA PRO A 113 13.19 -6.63 -8.37
C PRO A 113 14.31 -5.60 -8.23
N VAL A 114 14.10 -4.41 -8.78
CA VAL A 114 14.96 -3.24 -8.59
C VAL A 114 14.13 -2.12 -7.94
N PRO A 115 14.48 -1.65 -6.72
CA PRO A 115 15.60 -2.11 -5.89
C PRO A 115 15.41 -3.53 -5.33
N PRO A 116 16.50 -4.24 -4.96
CA PRO A 116 16.40 -5.54 -4.30
C PRO A 116 15.54 -5.48 -3.04
N GLY A 117 14.64 -6.46 -2.87
CA GLY A 117 13.73 -6.52 -1.73
C GLY A 117 12.44 -5.69 -1.88
N ALA A 118 12.25 -5.00 -3.02
CA ALA A 118 10.97 -4.35 -3.32
C ALA A 118 9.80 -5.34 -3.32
N ASN A 119 8.60 -4.85 -2.97
CA ASN A 119 7.37 -5.64 -2.99
C ASN A 119 6.88 -5.88 -4.43
N SER A 120 7.62 -6.68 -5.20
CA SER A 120 7.40 -6.81 -6.63
C SER A 120 7.54 -8.25 -7.09
N GLN A 121 6.68 -8.65 -8.02
CA GLN A 121 6.72 -9.97 -8.63
C GLN A 121 6.38 -9.86 -10.12
N PRO A 122 7.20 -10.43 -11.02
CA PRO A 122 6.92 -10.37 -12.45
C PRO A 122 5.69 -11.21 -12.80
N ASN A 123 4.91 -10.75 -13.78
CA ASN A 123 3.82 -11.53 -14.32
C ASN A 123 4.36 -12.55 -15.34
N MET A 124 4.38 -13.82 -14.92
CA MET A 124 4.94 -14.94 -15.68
C MET A 124 3.81 -15.84 -16.18
N ILE A 125 3.73 -16.01 -17.50
CA ILE A 125 2.82 -16.95 -18.14
C ILE A 125 3.63 -18.17 -18.58
N PRO A 126 3.34 -19.37 -18.06
CA PRO A 126 3.99 -20.59 -18.50
C PRO A 126 3.79 -20.79 -20.01
N GLY A 127 4.90 -20.91 -20.74
CA GLY A 127 4.88 -21.22 -22.16
C GLY A 127 5.03 -22.72 -22.41
N LYS A 128 5.12 -23.08 -23.70
CA LYS A 128 5.45 -24.44 -24.12
C LYS A 128 6.96 -24.61 -24.24
N ASN A 129 7.43 -25.86 -24.20
CA ASN A 129 8.83 -26.23 -24.47
C ASN A 129 9.86 -25.55 -23.56
N GLY A 130 9.54 -25.37 -22.27
CA GLY A 130 10.46 -24.77 -21.31
C GLY A 130 10.65 -23.24 -21.45
N THR A 131 9.80 -22.58 -22.24
CA THR A 131 9.76 -21.12 -22.32
C THR A 131 8.71 -20.55 -21.39
N ASN A 132 8.92 -19.31 -20.92
CA ASN A 132 7.90 -18.51 -20.24
C ASN A 132 7.71 -17.20 -21.00
N THR A 133 6.47 -16.75 -21.12
CA THR A 133 6.17 -15.38 -21.58
C THR A 133 6.09 -14.47 -20.37
N ILE A 134 6.60 -13.26 -20.51
CA ILE A 134 6.74 -12.32 -19.40
C ILE A 134 6.08 -11.03 -19.82
N ILE A 135 5.16 -10.57 -18.98
CA ILE A 135 4.63 -9.23 -19.05
C ILE A 135 5.38 -8.45 -17.98
N VAL A 136 6.07 -7.37 -18.38
CA VAL A 136 6.82 -6.50 -17.47
C VAL A 136 5.84 -5.63 -16.70
N SER A 137 5.05 -6.28 -15.84
CA SER A 137 4.11 -5.68 -14.91
C SER A 137 4.24 -6.37 -13.56
N ASN A 138 3.91 -5.65 -12.51
CA ASN A 138 3.97 -6.14 -11.15
C ASN A 138 2.67 -6.84 -10.77
N VAL A 139 2.73 -8.15 -10.60
CA VAL A 139 1.58 -8.96 -10.16
C VAL A 139 0.95 -8.38 -8.89
N ARG A 140 1.76 -7.88 -7.95
CA ARG A 140 1.27 -7.40 -6.65
C ARG A 140 0.55 -6.06 -6.74
N GLY A 141 0.74 -5.29 -7.80
CA GLY A 141 0.03 -4.03 -8.06
C GLY A 141 -1.27 -4.20 -8.85
N TYR A 142 -1.43 -5.33 -9.56
CA TYR A 142 -2.59 -5.59 -10.42
C TYR A 142 -3.56 -6.65 -9.88
N TYR A 143 -3.05 -7.62 -9.12
CA TYR A 143 -3.87 -8.69 -8.56
C TYR A 143 -4.00 -8.51 -7.04
N PRO A 144 -5.19 -8.79 -6.46
CA PRO A 144 -5.36 -8.78 -5.02
C PRO A 144 -4.30 -9.67 -4.37
N THR A 145 -3.52 -9.12 -3.44
CA THR A 145 -2.33 -9.78 -2.89
C THR A 145 -2.29 -9.56 -1.40
N LEU A 146 -2.13 -10.63 -0.64
CA LEU A 146 -1.91 -10.58 0.80
C LEU A 146 -0.42 -10.71 1.11
N ILE A 147 0.10 -9.88 2.01
CA ILE A 147 1.40 -10.08 2.67
C ILE A 147 1.17 -10.16 4.17
N ASP A 148 1.53 -11.28 4.77
CA ASP A 148 1.36 -11.48 6.22
C ASP A 148 2.48 -10.81 7.05
N SER A 149 2.37 -10.88 8.38
CA SER A 149 3.37 -10.33 9.31
C SER A 149 4.78 -10.89 9.11
N SER A 150 4.92 -12.10 8.54
CA SER A 150 6.21 -12.72 8.26
C SER A 150 6.81 -12.31 6.91
N GLY A 151 6.07 -11.54 6.11
CA GLY A 151 6.47 -11.11 4.77
C GLY A 151 6.15 -12.12 3.67
N HIS A 152 5.39 -13.19 3.98
CA HIS A 152 4.99 -14.15 2.98
C HIS A 152 3.83 -13.61 2.14
N ALA A 153 4.03 -13.59 0.82
CA ALA A 153 3.10 -13.02 -0.15
C ALA A 153 2.27 -14.09 -0.85
N LYS A 154 0.96 -13.86 -0.96
CA LYS A 154 0.01 -14.72 -1.66
C LYS A 154 -0.90 -13.90 -2.57
N VAL A 155 -0.88 -14.21 -3.86
CA VAL A 155 -1.85 -13.67 -4.83
C VAL A 155 -3.19 -14.38 -4.63
N LEU A 156 -4.26 -13.61 -4.53
CA LEU A 156 -5.62 -14.11 -4.33
C LEU A 156 -6.35 -14.24 -5.67
N GLY A 157 -7.32 -15.15 -5.72
CA GLY A 157 -8.19 -15.30 -6.86
C GLY A 157 -9.20 -14.15 -6.98
N PRO A 158 -9.82 -13.97 -8.16
CA PRO A 158 -10.88 -12.99 -8.35
C PRO A 158 -12.07 -13.29 -7.42
N ASN A 159 -12.78 -12.24 -6.99
CA ASN A 159 -13.95 -12.32 -6.11
C ASN A 159 -13.69 -13.02 -4.77
N GLY A 160 -12.44 -12.99 -4.29
CA GLY A 160 -12.08 -13.53 -2.98
C GLY A 160 -12.66 -12.67 -1.85
N ASN A 161 -13.20 -13.32 -0.83
CA ASN A 161 -13.50 -12.68 0.44
C ASN A 161 -12.30 -12.86 1.38
N PHE A 162 -11.86 -11.79 2.01
CA PHE A 162 -10.74 -11.80 2.96
C PHE A 162 -11.13 -11.06 4.24
N THR A 163 -10.62 -11.53 5.38
CA THR A 163 -10.76 -10.86 6.67
C THR A 163 -9.39 -10.37 7.11
N ILE A 164 -9.23 -9.04 7.17
CA ILE A 164 -8.03 -8.40 7.69
C ILE A 164 -8.09 -8.47 9.21
N THR A 165 -7.09 -9.11 9.82
CA THR A 165 -7.01 -9.30 11.27
C THR A 165 -6.14 -8.24 11.96
N GLY A 166 -5.40 -7.44 11.17
CA GLY A 166 -4.49 -6.40 11.63
C GLY A 166 -3.03 -6.85 11.73
N ASN A 167 -2.74 -8.11 11.42
CA ASN A 167 -1.37 -8.65 11.38
C ASN A 167 -0.77 -8.62 9.96
N GLU A 168 -1.59 -8.31 8.96
CA GLU A 168 -1.18 -8.18 7.57
C GLU A 168 -0.31 -6.93 7.38
N GLN A 169 0.61 -6.98 6.43
CA GLN A 169 1.41 -5.82 6.03
C GLN A 169 0.82 -5.12 4.80
N TYR A 170 0.12 -5.87 3.94
CA TYR A 170 -0.41 -5.43 2.65
C TYR A 170 -1.59 -6.33 2.25
N VAL A 171 -2.69 -5.73 1.74
CA VAL A 171 -3.88 -6.44 1.24
C VAL A 171 -4.42 -5.77 -0.03
#